data_AF-A0A936MTL6-F1
#
_entry.id   AF-A0A936MTL6-F1
#
_cell.length_a   1.000
_cell.length_b   1.000
_cell.length_c   1.000
_cell.angle_alpha   90.00
_cell.angle_beta   90.00
_cell.angle_gamma   90.00
#
_symmetry.space_group_name_H-M   'P 1'
#
loop_
_entity.id
_entity.type
_entity.pdbx_description
1 polymer ?
#
loop_
_entity_poly.entity_id
_entity_poly.type
_entity_poly.pdbx_seq_one_letter_code
_entity_poly.pdbx_strand_id
1 'polypeptide(L)'
;MDERRWRYVTTLASVTRSDRFGIAELQTGEALVARIPAVLWWGVLRSIYLDRVSANALRWGDEEATVEAVRWRRWGPPISVWPDALWEEKAKAAKRRDEPIWLPPTRPELARLPEEVFTRDGWMPLEEYVARVCTGEMAADAHPEAIAAQAIAARTYVARAMRDHPALGRISPIPTGPRFQVMAKSAGEAFRDATERTRGKVILYQGRLILANYVAGALWTQGGLPGNDPTSTERWVTYNAGKRGNDVRPTGLSLRTHPGNRGCMSQNGAAWLAANGYHHMSILRFFYGDDIDVRKLEAPTEKADPMKALSSPVGAIVLTALGLILKEGF
;
A
#
# COMPACT_ATOMS: atom_id res chain seq x y z
N MET A 1 6.65 35.35 12.63
CA MET A 1 6.99 33.93 12.36
C MET A 1 7.13 33.24 13.71
N ASP A 2 6.46 32.10 13.91
CA ASP A 2 6.56 31.30 15.14
C ASP A 2 8.02 30.88 15.41
N GLU A 3 8.49 31.07 16.64
CA GLU A 3 9.84 30.76 17.11
C GLU A 3 10.25 29.33 16.75
N ARG A 4 9.30 28.40 16.80
CA ARG A 4 9.52 27.00 16.45
C ARG A 4 9.84 26.80 14.97
N ARG A 5 9.07 27.44 14.08
CA ARG A 5 9.26 27.33 12.61
C ARG A 5 10.55 28.04 12.20
N TRP A 6 10.87 29.18 12.81
CA TRP A 6 12.16 29.83 12.61
C TRP A 6 13.31 28.89 12.92
N ARG A 7 13.31 28.29 14.12
CA ARG A 7 14.36 27.35 14.54
C ARG A 7 14.47 26.14 13.61
N TYR A 8 13.35 25.60 13.16
CA TYR A 8 13.34 24.51 12.18
C TYR A 8 13.96 24.95 10.84
N VAL A 9 13.52 26.07 10.27
CA VAL A 9 14.05 26.61 9.00
C VAL A 9 15.54 26.90 9.10
N THR A 10 16.03 27.48 10.20
CA THR A 10 17.46 27.73 10.41
C THR A 10 18.25 26.42 10.48
N THR A 11 17.71 25.40 11.13
CA THR A 11 18.34 24.06 11.19
C THR A 11 18.38 23.42 9.80
N LEU A 12 17.28 23.50 9.06
CA LEU A 12 17.16 22.98 7.70
C LEU A 12 18.14 23.67 6.74
N ALA A 13 18.25 25.00 6.82
CA ALA A 13 19.22 25.79 6.05
C ALA A 13 20.66 25.39 6.34
N SER A 14 21.01 25.16 7.60
CA SER A 14 22.33 24.65 7.98
C SER A 14 22.62 23.27 7.38
N VAL A 15 21.65 22.34 7.44
CA VAL A 15 21.80 20.97 6.93
C VAL A 15 21.93 20.94 5.40
N THR A 16 21.08 21.70 4.72
CA THR A 16 20.96 21.66 3.24
C THR A 16 21.89 22.64 2.53
N ARG A 17 22.47 23.61 3.27
CA ARG A 17 23.17 24.77 2.71
C ARG A 17 22.32 25.52 1.67
N SER A 18 21.01 25.62 1.95
CA SER A 18 20.01 26.27 1.10
C SER A 18 19.18 27.24 1.94
N ASP A 19 18.68 28.30 1.30
CA ASP A 19 17.67 29.22 1.83
C ASP A 19 16.33 29.10 1.09
N ARG A 20 16.23 28.18 0.12
CA ARG A 20 15.04 27.92 -0.70
C ARG A 20 14.43 26.58 -0.33
N PHE A 21 13.17 26.61 0.13
CA PHE A 21 12.41 25.42 0.52
C PHE A 21 10.99 25.48 -0.03
N GLY A 22 10.46 24.32 -0.42
CA GLY A 22 9.05 24.20 -0.83
C GLY A 22 8.10 24.22 0.38
N ILE A 23 6.84 24.62 0.17
CA ILE A 23 5.80 24.55 1.22
C ILE A 23 5.63 23.11 1.72
N ALA A 24 5.69 22.13 0.81
CA ALA A 24 5.67 20.70 1.08
C ALA A 24 6.74 20.26 2.09
N GLU A 25 7.98 20.63 1.80
CA GLU A 25 9.17 20.36 2.60
C GLU A 25 9.07 20.96 4.00
N LEU A 26 8.65 22.22 4.06
CA LEU A 26 8.50 22.94 5.32
C LEU A 26 7.40 22.34 6.20
N GLN A 27 6.23 22.05 5.63
CA GLN A 27 5.10 21.53 6.40
C GLN A 27 5.35 20.10 6.89
N THR A 28 5.86 19.21 6.04
CA THR A 28 6.15 17.82 6.43
C THR A 28 7.33 17.74 7.38
N GLY A 29 8.36 18.56 7.18
CA GLY A 29 9.51 18.59 8.08
C GLY A 29 9.24 19.25 9.42
N GLU A 30 8.43 20.32 9.47
CA GLU A 30 7.96 20.92 10.73
C GLU A 30 7.15 19.88 11.53
N ALA A 31 6.25 19.15 10.86
CA ALA A 31 5.48 18.08 11.49
C ALA A 31 6.37 16.93 12.01
N LEU A 32 7.43 16.59 11.27
CA LEU A 32 8.41 15.57 11.68
C LEU A 32 9.15 15.96 12.93
N VAL A 33 9.77 17.14 12.92
CA VAL A 33 10.56 17.60 14.06
C VAL A 33 9.68 17.96 15.25
N ALA A 34 8.36 18.09 15.06
CA ALA A 34 7.43 18.42 16.13
C ALA A 34 7.40 17.40 17.28
N ARG A 35 7.82 16.16 17.01
CA ARG A 35 7.86 15.06 17.99
C ARG A 35 9.29 14.68 18.39
N ILE A 36 10.28 15.40 17.88
CA ILE A 36 11.71 15.16 18.13
C ILE A 36 12.23 16.26 19.06
N PRO A 37 13.04 15.95 20.09
CA PRO A 37 13.73 16.97 20.86
C PRO A 37 14.59 17.86 19.95
N ALA A 38 14.56 19.19 20.16
CA ALA A 38 15.23 20.15 19.28
C ALA A 38 16.74 19.94 19.12
N VAL A 39 17.39 19.39 20.15
CA VAL A 39 18.82 19.02 20.13
C VAL A 39 19.15 17.94 19.09
N LEU A 40 18.17 17.14 18.66
CA LEU A 40 18.35 16.05 17.71
C LEU A 40 17.98 16.42 16.27
N TRP A 41 17.31 17.55 16.05
CA TRP A 41 16.78 17.92 14.73
C TRP A 41 17.86 17.93 13.65
N TRP A 42 19.02 18.53 13.94
CA TRP A 42 20.12 18.61 12.98
C TRP A 42 20.61 17.22 12.54
N GLY A 43 20.77 16.29 13.49
CA GLY A 43 21.23 14.93 13.19
C GLY A 43 20.22 14.15 12.36
N VAL A 44 18.94 14.24 12.69
CA VAL A 44 17.85 13.58 11.95
C VAL A 44 17.74 14.13 10.54
N LEU A 45 17.67 15.45 10.40
CA LEU A 45 17.59 16.11 9.09
C LEU A 45 18.83 15.80 8.25
N ARG A 46 20.03 15.88 8.82
CA ARG A 46 21.26 15.51 8.10
C ARG A 46 21.19 14.08 7.56
N SER A 47 20.74 13.13 8.35
CA SER A 47 20.58 11.75 7.90
C SER A 47 19.55 11.62 6.76
N ILE A 48 18.42 12.32 6.85
CA ILE A 48 17.41 12.36 5.78
C ILE A 48 18.01 12.90 4.48
N TYR A 49 18.75 14.02 4.53
CA TYR A 49 19.33 14.64 3.33
C TYR A 49 20.56 13.91 2.78
N LEU A 50 21.19 13.02 3.54
CA LEU A 50 22.24 12.12 3.04
C LEU A 50 21.66 10.96 2.20
N ASP A 51 20.39 10.62 2.38
CA ASP A 51 19.69 9.59 1.61
C ASP A 51 18.77 10.23 0.56
N ARG A 52 19.07 10.01 -0.72
CA ARG A 52 18.34 10.66 -1.82
C ARG A 52 16.83 10.38 -1.81
N VAL A 53 16.41 9.19 -1.42
CA VAL A 53 14.98 8.79 -1.40
C VAL A 53 14.25 9.52 -0.28
N SER A 54 14.85 9.55 0.90
CA SER A 54 14.33 10.23 2.09
C SER A 54 14.29 11.75 1.91
N ALA A 55 15.33 12.33 1.30
CA ALA A 55 15.38 13.75 0.95
C ALA A 55 14.26 14.13 -0.02
N ASN A 56 13.99 13.29 -1.03
CA ASN A 56 12.90 13.53 -1.97
C ASN A 56 11.53 13.36 -1.32
N ALA A 57 11.34 12.37 -0.45
CA ALA A 57 10.11 12.20 0.32
C ALA A 57 9.79 13.46 1.14
N LEU A 58 10.79 14.00 1.84
CA LEU A 58 10.62 15.22 2.62
C LEU A 58 10.31 16.43 1.72
N ARG A 59 11.08 16.63 0.64
CA ARG A 59 10.86 17.73 -0.34
C ARG A 59 9.48 17.68 -0.99
N TRP A 60 8.99 16.48 -1.24
CA TRP A 60 7.69 16.20 -1.85
C TRP A 60 6.63 15.96 -0.79
N GLY A 61 6.86 16.43 0.45
CA GLY A 61 5.94 16.38 1.57
C GLY A 61 5.24 15.04 1.79
N ASP A 62 5.85 13.92 1.41
CA ASP A 62 5.33 12.56 1.51
C ASP A 62 5.52 12.09 2.96
N GLU A 63 4.47 12.22 3.76
CA GLU A 63 4.51 11.99 5.20
C GLU A 63 4.84 10.55 5.54
N GLU A 64 4.27 9.60 4.78
CA GLU A 64 4.45 8.17 4.97
C GLU A 64 5.90 7.78 4.68
N ALA A 65 6.41 8.11 3.49
CA ALA A 65 7.79 7.79 3.13
C ALA A 65 8.82 8.49 4.04
N THR A 66 8.55 9.74 4.45
CA THR A 66 9.42 10.49 5.37
C THR A 66 9.51 9.82 6.74
N VAL A 67 8.37 9.42 7.31
CA VAL A 67 8.31 8.79 8.63
C VAL A 67 8.89 7.38 8.60
N GLU A 68 8.58 6.61 7.56
CA GLU A 68 9.15 5.27 7.40
C GLU A 68 10.67 5.32 7.31
N ALA A 69 11.24 6.25 6.55
CA ALA A 69 12.69 6.40 6.43
C ALA A 69 13.36 6.62 7.80
N VAL A 70 12.80 7.51 8.62
CA VAL A 70 13.32 7.83 9.97
C VAL A 70 13.21 6.62 10.90
N ARG A 71 12.10 5.87 10.84
CA ARG A 71 11.85 4.67 11.66
C ARG A 71 12.77 3.51 11.29
N TRP A 72 12.80 3.13 10.01
CA TRP A 72 13.56 1.96 9.54
C TRP A 72 15.04 2.09 9.80
N ARG A 73 15.58 3.31 9.67
CA ARG A 73 17.01 3.59 9.82
C ARG A 73 17.40 4.03 11.24
N ARG A 74 16.44 4.10 12.17
CA ARG A 74 16.62 4.45 13.59
C ARG A 74 17.31 5.82 13.79
N TRP A 75 16.95 6.80 12.96
CA TRP A 75 17.51 8.15 13.04
C TRP A 75 16.75 8.99 14.05
N GLY A 76 17.02 8.77 15.34
CA GLY A 76 16.40 9.50 16.46
C GLY A 76 16.22 8.62 17.70
N PRO A 77 15.63 9.14 18.79
CA PRO A 77 15.13 8.33 19.90
C PRO A 77 14.12 7.28 19.37
N PRO A 78 13.69 6.29 20.16
CA PRO A 78 12.56 5.43 19.84
C PRO A 78 11.25 6.23 19.83
N ILE A 79 11.15 7.21 18.94
CA ILE A 79 9.99 8.05 18.75
C ILE A 79 9.04 7.25 17.89
N SER A 80 7.88 6.95 18.44
CA SER A 80 6.74 6.39 17.73
C SER A 80 6.11 7.50 16.86
N VAL A 81 6.86 8.10 15.93
CA VAL A 81 6.27 8.97 14.91
C VAL A 81 5.56 8.04 13.95
N TRP A 82 4.24 8.03 13.98
CA TRP A 82 3.41 7.34 12.99
C TRP A 82 3.03 8.32 11.89
N PRO A 83 2.81 7.88 10.64
CA PRO A 83 2.43 8.82 9.58
C PRO A 83 1.15 9.63 9.91
N ASP A 84 0.22 9.08 10.73
CA ASP A 84 -0.98 9.78 11.22
C ASP A 84 -0.63 10.94 12.15
N ALA A 85 0.29 10.70 13.09
CA ALA A 85 0.74 11.72 14.01
C ALA A 85 1.44 12.87 13.25
N LEU A 86 2.14 12.53 12.16
CA LEU A 86 2.76 13.51 11.28
C LEU A 86 1.71 14.31 10.51
N TRP A 87 0.74 13.62 9.92
CA TRP A 87 -0.36 14.22 9.18
C TRP A 87 -1.20 15.15 10.07
N GLU A 88 -1.58 14.70 11.27
CA GLU A 88 -2.30 15.52 12.24
C GLU A 88 -1.50 16.75 12.65
N GLU A 89 -0.19 16.61 12.91
CA GLU A 89 0.65 17.76 13.24
C GLU A 89 0.77 18.74 12.08
N LYS A 90 0.91 18.22 10.86
CA LYS A 90 0.95 19.02 9.64
C LYS A 90 -0.36 19.80 9.44
N ALA A 91 -1.50 19.13 9.59
CA ALA A 91 -2.82 19.74 9.48
C ALA A 91 -3.08 20.77 10.58
N LYS A 92 -2.71 20.47 11.83
CA LYS A 92 -2.80 21.41 12.96
C LYS A 92 -1.90 22.63 12.73
N ALA A 93 -0.67 22.43 12.25
CA ALA A 93 0.26 23.52 11.96
C ALA A 93 -0.23 24.41 10.81
N ALA A 94 -0.67 23.82 9.70
CA ALA A 94 -1.24 24.56 8.57
C ALA A 94 -2.46 25.40 9.01
N LYS A 95 -3.39 24.80 9.76
CA LYS A 95 -4.58 25.49 10.30
C LYS A 95 -4.21 26.63 11.25
N ARG A 96 -3.27 26.42 12.18
CA ARG A 96 -2.82 27.49 13.11
C ARG A 96 -2.22 28.70 12.39
N ARG A 97 -1.70 28.49 11.18
CA ARG A 97 -0.97 29.50 10.41
C ARG A 97 -1.79 30.12 9.29
N ASP A 98 -3.04 29.68 9.10
CA ASP A 98 -3.85 30.05 7.94
C ASP A 98 -3.14 29.77 6.60
N GLU A 99 -2.41 28.63 6.55
CA GLU A 99 -1.67 28.19 5.38
C GLU A 99 -2.41 27.06 4.64
N PRO A 100 -2.36 27.02 3.29
CA PRO A 100 -2.89 25.89 2.55
C PRO A 100 -2.12 24.62 2.93
N ILE A 101 -2.84 23.56 3.28
CA ILE A 101 -2.20 22.27 3.54
C ILE A 101 -1.73 21.67 2.23
N TRP A 102 -0.43 21.42 2.13
CA TRP A 102 0.15 20.82 0.95
C TRP A 102 -0.04 19.30 1.02
N LEU A 103 -0.74 18.76 0.03
CA LEU A 103 -0.92 17.31 -0.14
C LEU A 103 0.20 16.78 -1.04
N PRO A 104 0.87 15.66 -0.70
CA PRO A 104 1.72 14.98 -1.66
C PRO A 104 0.96 14.72 -2.95
N PRO A 105 1.55 15.01 -4.13
CA PRO A 105 0.95 14.58 -5.38
C PRO A 105 0.74 13.09 -5.24
N THR A 106 -0.50 12.64 -5.42
CA THR A 106 -0.85 11.23 -5.33
C THR A 106 0.15 10.46 -6.17
N ARG A 107 1.02 9.65 -5.55
CA ARG A 107 1.88 8.80 -6.36
C ARG A 107 0.95 7.97 -7.24
N PRO A 108 1.16 7.99 -8.56
CA PRO A 108 0.27 7.27 -9.46
C PRO A 108 0.20 5.84 -8.97
N GLU A 109 -1.02 5.33 -8.85
CA GLU A 109 -1.21 3.90 -8.63
C GLU A 109 -0.53 3.15 -9.78
N LEU A 110 -0.05 1.94 -9.50
CA LEU A 110 0.57 1.13 -10.54
C LEU A 110 -0.46 0.88 -11.64
N ALA A 111 -0.18 1.39 -12.85
CA ALA A 111 -1.03 1.13 -14.00
C ALA A 111 -1.02 -0.37 -14.36
N ARG A 112 0.13 -1.04 -14.17
CA ARG A 112 0.27 -2.48 -14.36
C ARG A 112 1.29 -3.04 -13.38
N LEU A 113 1.21 -4.34 -13.12
CA LEU A 113 2.24 -5.06 -12.39
C LEU A 113 3.52 -5.20 -13.24
N PRO A 114 4.70 -5.23 -12.60
CA PRO A 114 5.93 -5.58 -13.30
C PRO A 114 5.91 -7.08 -13.68
N GLU A 115 6.49 -7.41 -14.83
CA GLU A 115 6.64 -8.81 -15.26
C GLU A 115 7.70 -9.55 -14.42
N GLU A 116 8.77 -8.84 -14.06
CA GLU A 116 9.86 -9.34 -13.24
C GLU A 116 10.17 -8.40 -12.07
N VAL A 117 10.71 -8.96 -10.99
CA VAL A 117 11.13 -8.23 -9.81
C VAL A 117 12.56 -8.60 -9.41
N PHE A 118 13.32 -7.61 -8.97
CA PHE A 118 14.65 -7.82 -8.42
C PHE A 118 14.58 -8.28 -6.95
N THR A 119 15.11 -9.46 -6.67
CA THR A 119 15.18 -10.05 -5.32
C THR A 119 16.64 -10.29 -4.91
N ARG A 120 16.86 -10.79 -3.69
CA ARG A 120 18.20 -11.20 -3.25
C ARG A 120 18.76 -12.40 -4.00
N ASP A 121 17.89 -13.22 -4.59
CA ASP A 121 18.27 -14.40 -5.39
C ASP A 121 18.46 -14.04 -6.88
N GLY A 122 18.31 -12.76 -7.24
CA GLY A 122 18.38 -12.26 -8.61
C GLY A 122 17.03 -11.79 -9.16
N TRP A 123 17.01 -11.49 -10.46
CA TRP A 123 15.79 -11.19 -11.20
C TRP A 123 14.93 -12.44 -11.35
N MET A 124 13.64 -12.32 -11.12
CA MET A 124 12.68 -13.41 -11.33
C MET A 124 11.31 -12.88 -11.78
N PRO A 125 10.51 -13.69 -12.50
CA PRO A 125 9.12 -13.36 -12.77
C PRO A 125 8.35 -13.06 -11.49
N LEU A 126 7.51 -12.03 -11.50
CA LEU A 126 6.68 -11.66 -10.35
C LEU A 126 5.84 -12.83 -9.84
N GLU A 127 5.29 -13.64 -10.76
CA GLU A 127 4.45 -14.77 -10.39
C GLU A 127 5.25 -15.93 -9.76
N GLU A 128 6.52 -16.14 -10.15
CA GLU A 128 7.41 -17.09 -9.46
C GLU A 128 7.77 -16.56 -8.06
N TYR A 129 7.99 -15.24 -7.91
CA TYR A 129 8.17 -14.61 -6.59
C TYR A 129 6.95 -14.87 -5.69
N VAL A 130 5.73 -14.61 -6.19
CA VAL A 130 4.48 -14.80 -5.43
C VAL A 130 4.29 -16.27 -5.06
N ALA A 131 4.57 -17.21 -5.97
CA ALA A 131 4.44 -18.64 -5.69
C ALA A 131 5.44 -19.10 -4.61
N ARG A 132 6.68 -18.59 -4.64
CA ARG A 132 7.69 -18.85 -3.60
C ARG A 132 7.34 -18.22 -2.26
N VAL A 133 6.72 -17.04 -2.27
CA VAL A 133 6.17 -16.43 -1.05
C VAL A 133 5.08 -17.31 -0.46
N CYS A 134 4.10 -17.73 -1.26
CA CYS A 134 3.03 -18.60 -0.75
C CYS A 134 3.58 -19.92 -0.19
N THR A 135 4.59 -20.51 -0.85
CA THR A 135 5.28 -21.72 -0.37
C THR A 135 6.00 -21.48 0.96
N GLY A 136 6.57 -20.29 1.19
CA GLY A 136 7.27 -19.95 2.44
C GLY A 136 6.34 -19.55 3.58
N GLU A 137 5.13 -19.09 3.27
CA GLU A 137 4.17 -18.50 4.19
C GLU A 137 3.07 -19.47 4.66
N MET A 138 2.84 -20.57 3.94
CA MET A 138 1.74 -21.49 4.20
C MET A 138 2.21 -22.92 4.42
N ALA A 139 1.38 -23.71 5.08
CA ALA A 139 1.59 -25.15 5.21
C ALA A 139 1.61 -25.82 3.82
N ALA A 140 2.44 -26.86 3.66
CA ALA A 140 2.65 -27.53 2.37
C ALA A 140 1.38 -28.17 1.79
N ASP A 141 0.43 -28.54 2.66
CA ASP A 141 -0.88 -29.15 2.36
C ASP A 141 -2.03 -28.13 2.40
N ALA A 142 -1.73 -26.82 2.36
CA ALA A 142 -2.74 -25.78 2.40
C ALA A 142 -3.76 -25.92 1.27
N HIS A 143 -5.03 -25.64 1.60
CA HIS A 143 -6.11 -25.74 0.63
C HIS A 143 -5.92 -24.76 -0.55
N PRO A 144 -6.19 -25.16 -1.82
CA PRO A 144 -5.93 -24.31 -2.98
C PRO A 144 -6.62 -22.94 -2.97
N GLU A 145 -7.80 -22.83 -2.36
CA GLU A 145 -8.50 -21.54 -2.17
C GLU A 145 -7.79 -20.65 -1.13
N ALA A 146 -7.19 -21.21 -0.09
CA ALA A 146 -6.39 -20.44 0.86
C ALA A 146 -5.09 -19.96 0.21
N ILE A 147 -4.44 -20.81 -0.59
CA ILE A 147 -3.27 -20.43 -1.38
C ILE A 147 -3.61 -19.31 -2.36
N ALA A 148 -4.75 -19.40 -3.06
CA ALA A 148 -5.19 -18.36 -3.98
C ALA A 148 -5.46 -17.01 -3.27
N ALA A 149 -6.04 -17.03 -2.07
CA ALA A 149 -6.21 -15.81 -1.26
C ALA A 149 -4.85 -15.22 -0.83
N GLN A 150 -3.94 -16.08 -0.36
CA GLN A 150 -2.58 -15.68 0.00
C GLN A 150 -1.81 -15.11 -1.19
N ALA A 151 -1.91 -15.70 -2.37
CA ALA A 151 -1.24 -15.21 -3.58
C ALA A 151 -1.69 -13.80 -3.94
N ILE A 152 -2.99 -13.52 -3.88
CA ILE A 152 -3.54 -12.18 -4.15
C ILE A 152 -3.11 -11.18 -3.09
N ALA A 153 -3.13 -11.56 -1.80
CA ALA A 153 -2.66 -10.69 -0.71
C ALA A 153 -1.16 -10.40 -0.85
N ALA A 154 -0.34 -11.42 -1.08
CA ALA A 154 1.10 -11.31 -1.26
C ALA A 154 1.49 -10.44 -2.47
N ARG A 155 0.80 -10.63 -3.61
CA ARG A 155 0.99 -9.81 -4.81
C ARG A 155 0.61 -8.35 -4.58
N THR A 156 -0.50 -8.12 -3.88
CA THR A 156 -0.96 -6.76 -3.52
C THR A 156 0.04 -6.08 -2.58
N TYR A 157 0.54 -6.81 -1.58
CA TYR A 157 1.50 -6.31 -0.61
C TYR A 157 2.80 -5.85 -1.27
N VAL A 158 3.43 -6.69 -2.10
CA VAL A 158 4.67 -6.31 -2.79
C VAL A 158 4.42 -5.19 -3.81
N ALA A 159 3.30 -5.22 -4.54
CA ALA A 159 2.95 -4.16 -5.50
C ALA A 159 2.77 -2.80 -4.80
N ARG A 160 2.08 -2.78 -3.65
CA ARG A 160 1.93 -1.58 -2.83
C ARG A 160 3.27 -1.08 -2.32
N ALA A 161 4.13 -1.97 -1.81
CA ALA A 161 5.47 -1.60 -1.36
C ALA A 161 6.33 -1.04 -2.51
N MET A 162 6.23 -1.56 -3.73
CA MET A 162 6.94 -1.04 -4.90
C MET A 162 6.40 0.31 -5.39
N ARG A 163 5.10 0.58 -5.18
CA ARG A 163 4.48 1.89 -5.43
C ARG A 163 4.99 2.93 -4.44
N ASP A 164 5.08 2.57 -3.16
CA ASP A 164 5.52 3.45 -2.09
C ASP A 164 7.06 3.60 -2.04
N HIS A 165 7.79 2.61 -2.54
CA HIS A 165 9.25 2.65 -2.71
C HIS A 165 9.65 2.26 -4.16
N PRO A 166 9.67 3.21 -5.12
CA PRO A 166 9.91 2.93 -6.54
C PRO A 166 11.23 2.24 -6.87
N ALA A 167 12.23 2.30 -5.98
CA ALA A 167 13.48 1.58 -6.14
C ALA A 167 13.37 0.07 -5.81
N LEU A 168 12.38 -0.32 -5.00
CA LEU A 168 12.18 -1.69 -4.52
C LEU A 168 11.78 -2.58 -5.70
N GLY A 169 12.38 -3.78 -5.79
CA GLY A 169 12.13 -4.70 -6.88
C GLY A 169 12.67 -4.24 -8.24
N ARG A 170 13.42 -3.14 -8.29
CA ARG A 170 14.04 -2.60 -9.52
C ARG A 170 15.54 -2.44 -9.37
N ILE A 171 15.97 -1.56 -8.47
CA ILE A 171 17.39 -1.28 -8.18
C ILE A 171 17.76 -1.65 -6.75
N SER A 172 16.77 -1.86 -5.88
CA SER A 172 16.94 -2.40 -4.54
C SER A 172 16.20 -3.74 -4.45
N PRO A 173 16.85 -4.81 -3.97
CA PRO A 173 16.23 -6.13 -3.94
C PRO A 173 15.07 -6.14 -2.94
N ILE A 174 14.00 -6.85 -3.28
CA ILE A 174 12.91 -7.11 -2.34
C ILE A 174 13.48 -7.91 -1.15
N PRO A 175 13.28 -7.45 0.10
CA PRO A 175 13.73 -8.19 1.28
C PRO A 175 12.87 -9.45 1.48
N THR A 176 13.46 -10.47 2.08
CA THR A 176 12.75 -11.69 2.51
C THR A 176 12.89 -11.85 4.02
N GLY A 177 11.84 -12.35 4.66
CA GLY A 177 11.81 -12.66 6.10
C GLY A 177 10.58 -12.13 6.83
N PRO A 178 10.48 -12.36 8.15
CA PRO A 178 9.28 -12.12 8.96
C PRO A 178 8.88 -10.64 9.11
N ARG A 179 9.72 -9.71 8.61
CA ARG A 179 9.43 -8.27 8.58
C ARG A 179 8.91 -7.78 7.22
N PHE A 180 8.86 -8.66 6.22
CA PHE A 180 8.31 -8.37 4.90
C PHE A 180 7.43 -9.53 4.45
N GLN A 181 8.00 -10.50 3.74
CA GLN A 181 7.35 -11.73 3.30
C GLN A 181 8.42 -12.83 3.27
N VAL A 182 8.09 -14.03 3.75
CA VAL A 182 8.98 -15.18 3.67
C VAL A 182 8.90 -15.76 2.26
N MET A 183 10.03 -15.77 1.55
CA MET A 183 10.15 -16.37 0.21
C MET A 183 10.94 -17.68 0.31
N ALA A 184 10.34 -18.80 -0.09
CA ALA A 184 11.01 -20.09 -0.18
C ALA A 184 12.03 -20.13 -1.35
N LYS A 185 12.97 -21.08 -1.29
CA LYS A 185 13.98 -21.27 -2.36
C LYS A 185 13.36 -21.67 -3.71
N SER A 186 12.28 -22.43 -3.67
CA SER A 186 11.51 -22.87 -4.83
C SER A 186 10.03 -22.92 -4.48
N ALA A 187 9.17 -22.77 -5.49
CA ALA A 187 7.74 -22.94 -5.30
C ALA A 187 7.35 -24.42 -5.45
N GLY A 188 6.40 -24.87 -4.62
CA GLY A 188 5.72 -26.15 -4.82
C GLY A 188 4.72 -26.08 -5.99
N GLU A 189 4.37 -27.23 -6.57
CA GLU A 189 3.47 -27.32 -7.73
C GLU A 189 2.09 -26.71 -7.45
N ALA A 190 1.43 -27.15 -6.36
CA ALA A 190 0.12 -26.60 -5.95
C ALA A 190 0.15 -25.07 -5.72
N PHE A 191 1.30 -24.54 -5.26
CA PHE A 191 1.49 -23.10 -5.09
C PHE A 191 1.63 -22.35 -6.41
N ARG A 192 2.32 -22.94 -7.40
CA ARG A 192 2.39 -22.39 -8.75
C ARG A 192 1.00 -22.36 -9.40
N ASP A 193 0.26 -23.46 -9.32
CA ASP A 193 -1.07 -23.56 -9.93
C ASP A 193 -2.06 -22.54 -9.35
N ALA A 194 -2.11 -22.43 -8.02
CA ALA A 194 -2.98 -21.45 -7.36
C ALA A 194 -2.56 -20.00 -7.62
N THR A 195 -1.25 -19.74 -7.73
CA THR A 195 -0.72 -18.41 -8.07
C THR A 195 -1.07 -18.04 -9.51
N GLU A 196 -0.90 -18.97 -10.46
CA GLU A 196 -1.21 -18.76 -11.88
C GLU A 196 -2.73 -18.56 -12.09
N ARG A 197 -3.59 -19.32 -11.39
CA ARG A 197 -5.05 -19.12 -11.42
C ARG A 197 -5.49 -17.72 -10.94
N THR A 198 -4.63 -17.05 -10.18
CA THR A 198 -4.86 -15.69 -9.67
C THR A 198 -3.91 -14.66 -10.28
N ARG A 199 -3.21 -15.02 -11.37
CA ARG A 199 -2.20 -14.19 -12.03
C ARG A 199 -2.67 -12.77 -12.23
N GLY A 200 -1.85 -11.82 -11.77
CA GLY A 200 -2.09 -10.40 -11.89
C GLY A 200 -3.27 -9.82 -11.07
N LYS A 201 -4.03 -10.64 -10.33
CA LYS A 201 -5.10 -10.14 -9.45
C LYS A 201 -4.51 -9.50 -8.19
N VAL A 202 -5.02 -8.31 -7.88
CA VAL A 202 -4.67 -7.53 -6.69
C VAL A 202 -5.93 -7.05 -5.97
N ILE A 203 -5.77 -6.61 -4.72
CA ILE A 203 -6.85 -6.08 -3.89
C ILE A 203 -6.79 -4.55 -3.92
N LEU A 204 -7.90 -3.94 -4.33
CA LEU A 204 -8.09 -2.51 -4.40
C LEU A 204 -9.21 -2.08 -3.44
N TYR A 205 -9.11 -0.87 -2.93
CA TYR A 205 -10.20 -0.16 -2.29
C TYR A 205 -10.24 1.25 -2.86
N GLN A 206 -11.40 1.68 -3.35
CA GLN A 206 -11.57 2.97 -4.03
C GLN A 206 -10.53 3.22 -5.14
N GLY A 207 -10.22 2.16 -5.91
CA GLY A 207 -9.28 2.21 -7.04
C GLY A 207 -7.79 2.21 -6.64
N ARG A 208 -7.44 2.06 -5.36
CA ARG A 208 -6.06 2.09 -4.86
C ARG A 208 -5.66 0.77 -4.23
N LEU A 209 -4.39 0.38 -4.36
CA LEU A 209 -3.86 -0.81 -3.68
C LEU A 209 -4.00 -0.69 -2.16
N ILE A 210 -4.55 -1.71 -1.51
CA ILE A 210 -4.66 -1.75 -0.05
C ILE A 210 -3.31 -2.11 0.60
N LEU A 211 -3.18 -1.85 1.90
CA LEU A 211 -2.14 -2.43 2.73
C LEU A 211 -2.55 -3.87 3.07
N ALA A 212 -2.29 -4.81 2.15
CA ALA A 212 -2.72 -6.21 2.24
C ALA A 212 -1.92 -7.01 3.28
N ASN A 213 -1.95 -6.56 4.54
CA ASN A 213 -1.25 -7.22 5.64
C ASN A 213 -1.79 -8.63 5.85
N TYR A 214 -0.91 -9.55 6.21
CA TYR A 214 -1.29 -10.89 6.64
C TYR A 214 -0.30 -11.38 7.70
N VAL A 215 -0.75 -12.32 8.53
CA VAL A 215 0.05 -12.99 9.57
C VAL A 215 -0.42 -14.42 9.71
N ALA A 216 0.30 -15.25 10.49
CA ALA A 216 -0.15 -16.60 10.80
C ALA A 216 -1.57 -16.61 11.42
N GLY A 217 -1.78 -15.80 12.46
CA GLY A 217 -2.98 -15.83 13.28
C GLY A 217 -3.13 -17.14 14.05
N ALA A 218 -4.20 -17.26 14.84
CA ALA A 218 -4.47 -18.45 15.61
C ALA A 218 -4.82 -19.65 14.71
N LEU A 219 -4.54 -20.85 15.20
CA LEU A 219 -5.13 -22.09 14.70
C LEU A 219 -6.61 -22.11 15.09
N TRP A 220 -7.49 -22.22 14.10
CA TRP A 220 -8.93 -22.16 14.33
C TRP A 220 -9.47 -23.48 14.87
N THR A 221 -10.41 -23.38 15.80
CA THR A 221 -11.14 -24.52 16.36
C THR A 221 -12.16 -25.05 15.36
N GLN A 222 -12.67 -26.27 15.60
CA GLN A 222 -13.76 -26.85 14.80
C GLN A 222 -15.02 -25.96 14.78
N GLY A 223 -15.22 -25.13 15.81
CA GLY A 223 -16.35 -24.18 15.89
C GLY A 223 -16.18 -22.91 15.05
N GLY A 224 -15.11 -22.79 14.25
CA GLY A 224 -14.88 -21.61 13.40
C GLY A 224 -14.45 -20.36 14.16
N LEU A 225 -13.80 -20.55 15.31
CA LEU A 225 -13.26 -19.47 16.13
C LEU A 225 -11.75 -19.59 16.30
N PRO A 226 -11.01 -18.47 16.40
CA PRO A 226 -9.60 -18.46 16.76
C PRO A 226 -9.32 -19.26 18.03
N GLY A 227 -8.41 -20.21 17.96
CA GLY A 227 -7.99 -21.06 19.07
C GLY A 227 -6.57 -20.74 19.52
N ASN A 228 -5.69 -21.74 19.47
CA ASN A 228 -4.30 -21.60 19.90
C ASN A 228 -3.51 -20.67 18.94
N ASP A 229 -2.81 -19.67 19.47
CA ASP A 229 -1.95 -18.76 18.68
C ASP A 229 -0.46 -18.95 19.02
N PRO A 230 0.21 -19.96 18.43
CA PRO A 230 1.62 -20.24 18.73
C PRO A 230 2.57 -19.12 18.30
N THR A 231 2.12 -18.23 17.41
CA THR A 231 2.94 -17.14 16.87
C THR A 231 2.70 -15.82 17.57
N SER A 232 1.70 -15.74 18.45
CA SER A 232 1.24 -14.50 19.05
C SER A 232 0.99 -13.42 17.98
N THR A 233 0.33 -13.75 16.86
CA THR A 233 0.02 -12.78 15.79
C THR A 233 -1.48 -12.54 15.62
N GLU A 234 -2.34 -13.30 16.28
CA GLU A 234 -3.81 -13.19 16.20
C GLU A 234 -4.31 -11.79 16.56
N ARG A 235 -3.64 -11.10 17.49
CA ARG A 235 -3.97 -9.71 17.88
C ARG A 235 -3.95 -8.70 16.71
N TRP A 236 -3.32 -9.06 15.60
CA TRP A 236 -3.25 -8.22 14.40
C TRP A 236 -4.33 -8.56 13.37
N VAL A 237 -4.91 -9.76 13.44
CA VAL A 237 -5.92 -10.26 12.51
C VAL A 237 -7.21 -9.46 12.68
N THR A 238 -7.92 -9.25 11.58
CA THR A 238 -9.19 -8.51 11.59
C THR A 238 -10.31 -9.28 10.92
N TYR A 239 -11.47 -9.30 11.56
CA TYR A 239 -12.68 -9.97 11.07
C TYR A 239 -13.66 -8.95 10.52
N ASN A 240 -13.73 -8.84 9.20
CA ASN A 240 -14.42 -7.80 8.45
C ASN A 240 -15.53 -8.32 7.52
N ALA A 241 -15.91 -9.60 7.63
CA ALA A 241 -17.08 -10.15 6.95
C ALA A 241 -18.33 -9.27 7.15
N GLY A 242 -19.00 -8.91 6.05
CA GLY A 242 -20.18 -8.06 6.08
C GLY A 242 -19.90 -6.56 6.25
N LYS A 243 -18.65 -6.16 6.54
CA LYS A 243 -18.30 -4.77 6.84
C LYS A 243 -17.86 -4.03 5.59
N ARG A 244 -18.23 -2.75 5.54
CA ARG A 244 -17.94 -1.83 4.43
C ARG A 244 -17.59 -0.45 4.97
N GLY A 245 -16.97 0.40 4.16
CA GLY A 245 -16.67 1.80 4.50
C GLY A 245 -15.94 1.93 5.85
N ASN A 246 -16.54 2.71 6.75
CA ASN A 246 -16.01 2.99 8.09
C ASN A 246 -16.21 1.85 9.10
N ASP A 247 -17.04 0.84 8.79
CA ASP A 247 -17.26 -0.30 9.69
C ASP A 247 -16.10 -1.30 9.64
N VAL A 248 -15.32 -1.28 8.55
CA VAL A 248 -14.14 -2.13 8.40
C VAL A 248 -13.13 -1.84 9.50
N ARG A 249 -12.72 -2.89 10.22
CA ARG A 249 -11.74 -2.79 11.30
C ARG A 249 -10.33 -2.84 10.71
N PRO A 250 -9.53 -1.77 10.87
CA PRO A 250 -8.15 -1.76 10.42
C PRO A 250 -7.26 -2.57 11.37
N THR A 251 -6.19 -3.16 10.84
CA THR A 251 -5.17 -3.82 11.68
C THR A 251 -4.26 -2.79 12.34
N GLY A 252 -3.66 -3.15 13.48
CA GLY A 252 -2.62 -2.34 14.13
C GLY A 252 -1.21 -2.53 13.57
N LEU A 253 -1.01 -3.45 12.60
CA LEU A 253 0.28 -3.59 11.89
C LEU A 253 0.58 -2.40 10.99
N SER A 254 -0.47 -1.74 10.54
CA SER A 254 -0.41 -0.51 9.79
C SER A 254 -1.17 0.58 10.51
N LEU A 255 -1.04 1.78 9.97
CA LEU A 255 -1.69 2.97 10.43
C LEU A 255 -3.21 2.83 10.39
N ARG A 256 -3.90 2.93 11.53
CA ARG A 256 -5.32 2.58 11.62
C ARG A 256 -6.22 3.53 10.81
N THR A 257 -5.83 4.80 10.67
CA THR A 257 -6.63 5.76 9.89
C THR A 257 -6.24 5.80 8.41
N HIS A 258 -5.20 5.07 8.00
CA HIS A 258 -4.81 5.03 6.59
C HIS A 258 -5.93 4.38 5.76
N PRO A 259 -6.41 5.04 4.68
CA PRO A 259 -7.60 4.59 3.94
C PRO A 259 -7.42 3.23 3.25
N GLY A 260 -6.18 2.84 2.95
CA GLY A 260 -5.83 1.51 2.44
C GLY A 260 -5.65 0.43 3.53
N ASN A 261 -5.70 0.76 4.82
CA ASN A 261 -5.64 -0.24 5.89
C ASN A 261 -7.02 -0.88 6.04
N ARG A 262 -7.25 -1.92 5.23
CA ARG A 262 -8.52 -2.65 5.20
C ARG A 262 -8.57 -3.82 6.17
N GLY A 263 -7.48 -4.11 6.87
CA GLY A 263 -7.40 -5.22 7.80
C GLY A 263 -6.12 -6.03 7.68
N CYS A 264 -6.13 -7.21 8.28
CA CYS A 264 -5.07 -8.20 8.21
C CYS A 264 -5.66 -9.60 8.15
N MET A 265 -5.23 -10.38 7.15
CA MET A 265 -5.63 -11.76 6.96
C MET A 265 -4.85 -12.72 7.86
N SER A 266 -5.53 -13.70 8.45
CA SER A 266 -4.88 -14.84 9.09
C SER A 266 -4.64 -15.95 8.05
N GLN A 267 -3.41 -16.45 7.96
CA GLN A 267 -3.05 -17.61 7.13
C GLN A 267 -3.78 -18.88 7.62
N ASN A 268 -3.77 -19.12 8.94
CA ASN A 268 -4.45 -20.25 9.56
C ASN A 268 -5.98 -20.16 9.45
N GLY A 269 -6.54 -18.97 9.65
CA GLY A 269 -7.97 -18.71 9.45
C GLY A 269 -8.38 -18.85 7.98
N ALA A 270 -7.56 -18.38 7.03
CA ALA A 270 -7.80 -18.58 5.60
C ALA A 270 -7.80 -20.07 5.24
N ALA A 271 -6.87 -20.86 5.78
CA ALA A 271 -6.84 -22.31 5.60
C ALA A 271 -8.12 -22.97 6.15
N TRP A 272 -8.56 -22.59 7.36
CA TRP A 272 -9.80 -23.11 7.94
C TRP A 272 -11.03 -22.74 7.11
N LEU A 273 -11.18 -21.48 6.71
CA LEU A 273 -12.30 -21.02 5.88
C LEU A 273 -12.35 -21.78 4.55
N ALA A 274 -11.20 -21.94 3.90
CA ALA A 274 -11.10 -22.68 2.65
C ALA A 274 -11.52 -24.15 2.81
N ALA A 275 -11.07 -24.82 3.87
CA ALA A 275 -11.48 -26.18 4.20
C ALA A 275 -12.99 -26.31 4.51
N ASN A 276 -13.64 -25.21 4.87
CA ASN A 276 -15.08 -25.12 5.13
C ASN A 276 -15.86 -24.49 3.95
N GLY A 277 -15.33 -24.61 2.73
CA GLY A 277 -16.04 -24.28 1.50
C GLY A 277 -15.98 -22.81 1.06
N TYR A 278 -15.19 -21.97 1.73
CA TYR A 278 -15.03 -20.58 1.31
C TYR A 278 -14.09 -20.48 0.10
N HIS A 279 -14.56 -19.80 -0.95
CA HIS A 279 -13.71 -19.41 -2.05
C HIS A 279 -12.77 -18.26 -1.67
N HIS A 280 -11.62 -18.17 -2.36
CA HIS A 280 -10.57 -17.18 -2.11
C HIS A 280 -11.09 -15.73 -2.08
N MET A 281 -12.08 -15.38 -2.90
CA MET A 281 -12.72 -14.05 -2.87
C MET A 281 -13.48 -13.80 -1.57
N SER A 282 -14.21 -14.79 -1.09
CA SER A 282 -14.93 -14.72 0.19
C SER A 282 -13.97 -14.65 1.37
N ILE A 283 -12.85 -15.37 1.30
CA ILE A 283 -11.77 -15.31 2.30
C ILE A 283 -11.18 -13.89 2.36
N LEU A 284 -10.82 -13.30 1.21
CA LEU A 284 -10.28 -11.94 1.19
C LEU A 284 -11.27 -10.91 1.75
N ARG A 285 -12.55 -11.00 1.39
CA ARG A 285 -13.60 -10.12 1.94
C ARG A 285 -13.81 -10.32 3.44
N PHE A 286 -13.71 -11.57 3.90
CA PHE A 286 -13.79 -11.90 5.32
C PHE A 286 -12.76 -11.14 6.16
N PHE A 287 -11.54 -10.93 5.65
CA PHE A 287 -10.46 -10.25 6.38
C PHE A 287 -10.33 -8.75 6.05
N TYR A 288 -10.61 -8.34 4.81
CA TYR A 288 -10.37 -6.98 4.32
C TYR A 288 -11.66 -6.15 4.06
N GLY A 289 -12.83 -6.74 4.26
CA GLY A 289 -14.13 -6.08 4.04
C GLY A 289 -14.78 -6.41 2.70
N ASP A 290 -16.10 -6.26 2.65
CA ASP A 290 -16.95 -6.70 1.53
C ASP A 290 -16.94 -5.77 0.31
N ASP A 291 -16.37 -4.58 0.46
CA ASP A 291 -16.26 -3.52 -0.54
C ASP A 291 -14.87 -3.40 -1.16
N ILE A 292 -13.97 -4.36 -0.89
CA ILE A 292 -12.75 -4.51 -1.67
C ILE A 292 -13.09 -4.96 -3.10
N ASP A 293 -12.35 -4.43 -4.06
CA ASP A 293 -12.37 -4.86 -5.46
C ASP A 293 -11.15 -5.74 -5.71
N VAL A 294 -11.37 -6.96 -6.19
CA VAL A 294 -10.29 -7.86 -6.58
C VAL A 294 -10.34 -8.07 -8.07
N ARG A 295 -9.34 -7.51 -8.76
CA ARG A 295 -9.26 -7.55 -10.21
C ARG A 295 -7.83 -7.59 -10.69
N LYS A 296 -7.66 -7.95 -11.96
CA LYS A 296 -6.36 -7.93 -12.61
C LYS A 296 -5.88 -6.49 -12.79
N LEU A 297 -4.64 -6.21 -12.41
CA LEU A 297 -4.04 -4.88 -12.59
C LEU A 297 -3.42 -4.78 -13.97
N GLU A 298 -4.23 -4.40 -14.94
CA GLU A 298 -3.82 -4.13 -16.31
C GLU A 298 -3.77 -2.63 -16.55
N ALA A 299 -2.89 -2.20 -17.47
CA ALA A 299 -2.88 -0.80 -17.90
C ALA A 299 -4.29 -0.43 -18.36
N PRO A 300 -4.78 0.79 -18.09
CA PRO A 300 -6.02 1.25 -18.69
C PRO A 300 -5.90 0.98 -20.20
N THR A 301 -6.84 0.21 -20.75
CA THR A 301 -7.06 0.24 -22.19
C THR A 301 -7.19 1.71 -22.53
N GLU A 302 -6.36 2.16 -23.48
CA GLU A 302 -6.42 3.51 -24.05
C GLU A 302 -7.91 3.90 -24.12
N LYS A 303 -8.31 4.94 -23.37
CA LYS A 303 -9.71 5.40 -23.37
C LYS A 303 -10.17 5.38 -24.82
N ALA A 304 -11.26 4.68 -25.11
CA ALA A 304 -11.82 4.64 -26.46
C ALA A 304 -11.83 6.07 -27.00
N ASP A 305 -10.97 6.32 -27.99
CA ASP A 305 -10.82 7.63 -28.58
C ASP A 305 -12.20 8.01 -29.14
N PRO A 306 -12.85 9.07 -28.61
CA PRO A 306 -14.17 9.45 -29.08
C PRO A 306 -14.17 9.74 -30.59
N MET A 307 -13.01 10.09 -31.17
CA MET A 307 -12.85 10.27 -32.61
C MET A 307 -12.88 8.96 -33.41
N LYS A 308 -12.46 7.82 -32.84
CA LYS A 308 -12.56 6.49 -33.49
C LYS A 308 -14.00 5.95 -33.50
N ALA A 309 -14.85 6.36 -32.55
CA ALA A 309 -16.27 6.00 -32.55
C ALA A 309 -17.05 6.71 -33.68
N LEU A 310 -16.65 7.96 -33.99
CA LEU A 310 -17.19 8.78 -35.07
C LEU A 310 -16.81 8.29 -36.48
N SER A 311 -15.72 7.53 -36.63
CA SER A 311 -15.28 6.99 -37.92
C SER A 311 -15.88 5.63 -38.27
N SER A 312 -16.73 5.05 -37.42
CA SER A 312 -17.44 3.79 -37.75
C SER A 312 -18.68 4.08 -38.60
N PRO A 313 -19.07 3.20 -39.54
CA PRO A 313 -20.28 3.38 -40.34
C PRO A 313 -21.57 3.41 -39.49
N VAL A 314 -21.51 2.96 -38.24
CA VAL A 314 -22.61 3.07 -37.26
C VAL A 314 -22.70 4.48 -36.67
N GLY A 315 -21.57 5.18 -36.49
CA GLY A 315 -21.51 6.56 -35.99
C GLY A 315 -22.09 7.60 -36.96
N ALA A 316 -22.05 7.33 -38.27
CA ALA A 316 -22.65 8.20 -39.28
C ALA A 316 -24.19 8.23 -39.23
N ILE A 317 -24.83 7.15 -38.74
CA ILE A 317 -26.30 7.05 -38.66
C ILE A 317 -26.85 7.92 -37.51
N VAL A 318 -26.08 8.11 -36.43
CA VAL A 318 -26.49 8.91 -35.27
C VAL A 318 -26.57 10.41 -35.62
N LEU A 319 -25.74 10.90 -36.55
CA LEU A 319 -25.75 12.30 -36.99
C LEU A 319 -26.93 12.64 -37.90
N THR A 320 -27.40 11.71 -38.72
CA THR A 320 -28.57 11.94 -39.59
C THR A 320 -29.86 12.02 -38.78
N ALA A 321 -29.97 11.25 -37.68
CA ALA A 321 -31.13 11.30 -36.80
C ALA A 321 -31.19 12.58 -35.92
N LEU A 322 -30.04 13.07 -35.44
CA LEU A 322 -30.00 14.33 -34.67
C LEU A 322 -30.20 15.58 -35.55
N GLY A 323 -29.72 15.57 -36.79
CA GLY A 323 -29.89 16.68 -37.74
C GLY A 323 -31.34 16.90 -38.21
N LEU A 324 -32.17 15.85 -38.17
CA LEU A 324 -33.61 15.92 -38.48
C LEU A 324 -34.43 16.45 -37.30
N ILE A 325 -34.02 16.17 -36.06
CA ILE A 325 -34.74 16.62 -34.85
C ILE A 325 -34.51 18.13 -34.59
N LEU A 326 -33.37 18.69 -35.01
CA LEU A 326 -33.04 20.10 -34.81
C LEU A 326 -33.59 21.05 -35.90
N LYS A 327 -34.27 20.53 -36.94
CA LYS A 327 -34.92 21.35 -37.99
C LYS A 327 -36.43 21.53 -37.81
N GLU A 328 -37.06 20.84 -36.84
CA GLU A 328 -38.50 20.94 -36.55
C GLU A 328 -38.82 21.58 -35.18
N GLY A 329 -37.82 22.13 -34.48
CA GLY A 329 -38.04 22.79 -33.19
C GLY A 329 -37.15 24.02 -33.00
N PHE A 330 -37.77 25.19 -33.19
CA PHE A 330 -37.25 26.57 -33.12
C PHE A 330 -36.60 27.12 -34.39
#